data_AF-A0A843HUA2-F1
#
_entry.id   AF-A0A843HUA2-F1
#
_cell.length_a   1.000
_cell.length_b   1.000
_cell.length_c   1.000
_cell.angle_alpha   90.00
_cell.angle_beta   90.00
_cell.angle_gamma   90.00
#
_symmetry.space_group_name_H-M   'P 1'
#
loop_
_entity.id
_entity.type
_entity.pdbx_description
1 polymer ?
#
loop_
_entity_poly.entity_id
_entity_poly.type
_entity_poly.pdbx_seq_one_letter_code
_entity_poly.pdbx_strand_id
1 'polypeptide(L)'
;MDNTQQLALVNKLTGLSITEETMSTPEFVEQYNYLMSLTRYLEDVKRNVDEAIKQVVKEHYFETGENSMATPEYRYTYVPATTRETFNTKTFKSDHPETYREYVKVSDVADSIRLTKLKSKNTEISDVISD
;
A
#
# COMPACT_ATOMS: atom_id res chain seq x y z
N MET A 1 -4.80 -16.62 11.96
CA MET A 1 -4.28 -16.17 13.27
C MET A 1 -5.46 -15.63 14.03
N ASP A 2 -5.75 -16.19 15.21
CA ASP A 2 -6.73 -15.57 16.09
C ASP A 2 -6.18 -14.26 16.68
N ASN A 3 -7.05 -13.41 17.20
CA ASN A 3 -6.75 -12.07 17.73
C ASN A 3 -5.60 -12.09 18.75
N THR A 4 -5.53 -13.12 19.59
CA THR A 4 -4.47 -13.35 20.58
C THR A 4 -3.08 -13.41 19.94
N GLN A 5 -2.96 -14.08 18.78
CA GLN A 5 -1.69 -14.22 18.06
C GLN A 5 -1.29 -12.90 17.36
N GLN A 6 -2.27 -12.09 16.97
CA GLN A 6 -2.02 -10.78 16.36
C GLN A 6 -1.54 -9.76 17.40
N LEU A 7 -2.17 -9.72 18.58
CA LEU A 7 -1.74 -8.86 19.69
C LEU A 7 -0.32 -9.19 20.17
N ALA A 8 0.01 -10.48 20.30
CA ALA A 8 1.36 -10.89 20.68
C ALA A 8 2.44 -10.41 19.68
N LEU A 9 2.12 -10.38 18.39
CA LEU A 9 3.01 -9.88 17.35
C LEU A 9 3.15 -8.34 17.39
N VAL A 10 2.06 -7.61 17.61
CA VAL A 10 2.07 -6.14 17.74
C VAL A 10 2.90 -5.69 18.94
N ASN A 11 2.74 -6.34 20.09
CA ASN A 11 3.52 -6.03 21.29
C ASN A 11 5.02 -6.27 21.09
N LYS A 12 5.36 -7.36 20.39
CA LYS A 12 6.76 -7.69 20.06
C LYS A 12 7.40 -6.69 19.09
N LEU A 13 6.63 -6.12 18.16
CA LEU A 13 7.13 -5.19 17.14
C LEU A 13 7.20 -3.74 17.63
N THR A 14 6.30 -3.34 18.52
CA THR A 14 6.19 -1.95 19.01
C THR A 14 6.88 -1.72 20.35
N GLY A 15 7.18 -2.80 21.11
CA GLY A 15 7.67 -2.71 22.48
C GLY A 15 6.60 -2.24 23.47
N LEU A 16 5.34 -2.12 23.03
CA LEU A 16 4.21 -1.75 23.86
C LEU A 16 3.58 -3.01 24.48
N SER A 17 3.03 -2.88 25.68
CA SER A 17 2.26 -3.93 26.37
C SER A 17 0.76 -3.68 26.19
N ILE A 18 0.27 -3.77 24.95
CA ILE A 18 -1.15 -3.61 24.63
C ILE A 18 -1.88 -4.95 24.87
N THR A 19 -2.90 -4.94 25.71
CA THR A 19 -3.85 -6.05 25.92
C THR A 19 -5.21 -5.72 25.30
N GLU A 20 -6.06 -6.72 25.05
CA GLU A 20 -7.44 -6.51 24.57
C GLU A 20 -8.24 -5.59 25.51
N GLU A 21 -8.03 -5.75 26.82
CA GLU A 21 -8.61 -4.89 27.85
C GLU A 21 -8.13 -3.43 27.69
N THR A 22 -6.83 -3.21 27.47
CA THR A 22 -6.31 -1.85 27.24
C THR A 22 -6.78 -1.25 25.92
N MET A 23 -7.06 -2.06 24.90
CA MET A 23 -7.59 -1.57 23.62
C MET A 23 -9.04 -1.12 23.72
N SER A 24 -9.75 -1.58 24.75
CA SER A 24 -11.16 -1.28 24.98
C SER A 24 -11.37 -0.09 25.93
N THR A 25 -10.29 0.49 26.49
CA THR A 25 -10.42 1.66 27.36
C THR A 25 -10.85 2.90 26.55
N PRO A 26 -11.70 3.78 27.11
CA PRO A 26 -12.10 5.01 26.43
C PRO A 26 -10.90 5.85 25.99
N GLU A 27 -9.85 5.93 26.81
CA GLU A 27 -8.64 6.67 26.52
C GLU A 27 -7.91 6.08 25.30
N PHE A 28 -7.79 4.74 25.22
CA PHE A 28 -7.14 4.10 24.06
C PHE A 28 -7.96 4.30 22.79
N VAL A 29 -9.28 4.12 22.86
CA VAL A 29 -10.18 4.31 21.71
C VAL A 29 -10.09 5.75 21.18
N GLU A 30 -10.05 6.75 22.07
CA GLU A 30 -9.87 8.15 21.70
C GLU A 30 -8.52 8.37 21.00
N GLN A 31 -7.42 7.90 21.58
CA GLN A 31 -6.08 8.05 21.00
C GLN A 31 -5.95 7.32 19.66
N TYR A 32 -6.54 6.13 19.54
CA TYR A 32 -6.56 5.38 18.30
C TYR A 32 -7.35 6.13 17.22
N ASN A 33 -8.54 6.64 17.54
CA ASN A 33 -9.36 7.41 16.60
C ASN A 33 -8.64 8.70 16.16
N TYR A 34 -7.95 9.37 17.10
CA TYR A 34 -7.12 10.52 16.79
C TYR A 34 -5.97 10.16 15.83
N LEU A 35 -5.23 9.08 16.10
CA LEU A 35 -4.19 8.56 15.20
C LEU A 35 -4.75 8.24 13.80
N MET A 36 -5.91 7.61 13.72
CA MET A 36 -6.56 7.31 12.45
C MET A 36 -6.98 8.57 11.69
N SER A 37 -7.46 9.60 12.40
CA SER A 37 -7.77 10.90 11.79
C SER A 37 -6.53 11.57 11.21
N LEU A 38 -5.42 11.57 11.95
CA LEU A 38 -4.14 12.13 11.49
C LEU A 38 -3.59 11.35 10.29
N THR A 39 -3.72 10.02 10.32
CA THR A 39 -3.30 9.16 9.20
C THR A 39 -4.07 9.49 7.93
N ARG A 40 -5.40 9.63 8.01
CA ARG A 40 -6.23 10.04 6.86
C ARG A 40 -5.86 11.43 6.36
N TYR A 41 -5.65 12.38 7.28
CA TYR A 41 -5.21 13.72 6.93
C TYR A 41 -3.86 13.72 6.19
N LEU A 42 -2.88 12.96 6.69
CA LEU A 42 -1.58 12.82 6.03
C LEU A 42 -1.69 12.17 4.65
N GLU A 43 -2.58 11.19 4.48
CA GLU A 43 -2.86 10.58 3.17
C GLU A 43 -3.45 11.61 2.19
N ASP A 44 -4.36 12.46 2.65
CA ASP A 44 -4.95 13.53 1.83
C ASP A 44 -3.92 14.61 1.47
N VAL A 45 -3.11 15.05 2.44
CA VAL A 45 -2.00 15.98 2.19
C VAL A 45 -1.03 15.38 1.18
N LYS A 46 -0.63 14.12 1.36
CA LYS A 46 0.27 13.43 0.43
C LYS A 46 -0.33 13.38 -0.97
N ARG A 47 -1.62 13.03 -1.11
CA ARG A 47 -2.29 12.98 -2.42
C ARG A 47 -2.27 14.35 -3.11
N ASN A 48 -2.62 15.41 -2.37
CA ASN A 48 -2.66 16.77 -2.92
C ASN A 48 -1.25 17.24 -3.35
N VAL A 49 -0.24 16.96 -2.54
CA VAL A 49 1.16 17.28 -2.87
C VAL A 49 1.64 16.47 -4.08
N ASP A 50 1.36 15.15 -4.13
CA ASP A 50 1.70 14.30 -5.27
C ASP A 50 1.04 14.80 -6.57
N GLU A 51 -0.22 15.23 -6.51
CA GLU A 51 -0.95 15.78 -7.67
C GLU A 51 -0.36 17.11 -8.15
N ALA A 52 -0.03 18.02 -7.22
CA ALA A 52 0.64 19.28 -7.56
C ALA A 52 2.01 19.04 -8.20
N ILE A 53 2.82 18.14 -7.62
CA ILE A 53 4.14 17.80 -8.16
C ILE A 53 4.02 17.16 -9.54
N LYS A 54 3.05 16.25 -9.74
CA LYS A 54 2.80 15.65 -11.07
C LYS A 54 2.51 16.71 -12.12
N GLN A 55 1.71 17.72 -11.78
CA GLN A 55 1.39 18.80 -12.70
C GLN A 55 2.62 19.64 -13.03
N VAL A 56 3.40 20.05 -12.03
CA VAL A 56 4.62 20.84 -12.22
C VAL A 56 5.66 20.10 -13.08
N VAL A 57 5.92 18.82 -12.79
CA VAL A 57 6.93 18.04 -13.53
C VAL A 57 6.46 17.77 -14.98
N LYS A 58 5.14 17.63 -15.18
CA LYS A 58 4.55 17.49 -16.52
C LYS A 58 4.65 18.79 -17.32
N GLU A 59 4.36 19.93 -16.71
CA GLU A 59 4.53 21.26 -17.34
C GLU A 59 5.99 21.52 -17.70
N HIS A 60 6.92 21.29 -16.76
CA HIS A 60 8.37 21.38 -17.00
C HIS A 60 8.81 20.55 -18.21
N TYR A 61 8.31 19.32 -18.33
CA TYR A 61 8.58 18.46 -19.48
C TYR A 61 8.06 19.06 -20.80
N PHE A 62 6.86 19.63 -20.83
CA PHE A 62 6.31 20.23 -22.04
C PHE A 62 7.02 21.53 -22.44
N GLU A 63 7.53 22.29 -21.47
CA GLU A 63 8.24 23.55 -21.71
C GLU A 63 9.69 23.34 -22.13
N THR A 64 10.39 22.39 -21.50
CA THR A 64 11.85 22.24 -21.62
C THR A 64 12.28 20.99 -22.39
N GLY A 65 11.41 19.97 -22.48
CA GLY A 65 11.75 18.64 -22.97
C GLY A 65 12.49 17.77 -21.93
N GLU A 66 12.84 18.31 -20.76
CA GLU A 66 13.47 17.55 -19.68
C GLU A 66 12.43 16.75 -18.89
N ASN A 67 12.66 15.45 -18.75
CA ASN A 67 11.69 14.54 -18.13
C ASN A 67 11.89 14.37 -16.62
N SER A 68 12.80 15.12 -15.98
CA SER A 68 13.06 14.97 -14.55
C SER A 68 13.35 16.29 -13.84
N MET A 69 12.87 16.41 -12.61
CA MET A 69 13.19 17.49 -11.67
C MET A 69 13.65 16.88 -10.35
N ALA A 70 14.57 17.52 -9.65
CA ALA A 70 15.10 17.04 -8.37
C ALA A 70 15.03 18.12 -7.29
N THR A 71 14.69 17.72 -6.08
CA THR A 71 14.93 18.43 -4.83
C THR A 71 16.09 17.75 -4.09
N PRO A 72 16.59 18.29 -2.96
CA PRO A 72 17.61 17.62 -2.17
C PRO A 72 17.22 16.20 -1.70
N GLU A 73 15.93 15.96 -1.49
CA GLU A 73 15.39 14.70 -0.93
C GLU A 73 14.81 13.76 -1.98
N TYR A 74 14.33 14.26 -3.12
CA TYR A 74 13.57 13.47 -4.09
C TYR A 74 13.92 13.80 -5.54
N ARG A 75 13.85 12.78 -6.40
CA ARG A 75 13.83 12.94 -7.85
C ARG A 75 12.46 12.57 -8.39
N TYR A 76 11.87 13.46 -9.16
CA TYR A 76 10.63 13.26 -9.87
C TYR A 76 10.92 13.07 -11.35
N THR A 77 10.33 12.06 -11.96
CA THR A 77 10.49 11.77 -13.40
C THR A 77 9.11 11.65 -14.02
N TYR A 78 8.86 12.46 -15.04
CA TYR A 78 7.68 12.33 -15.88
C TYR A 78 7.90 11.17 -16.86
N VAL A 79 7.01 10.18 -16.80
CA VAL A 79 6.92 9.09 -17.77
C VAL A 79 5.68 9.35 -18.62
N PRO A 80 5.84 9.70 -19.91
CA PRO A 80 4.71 9.93 -20.79
C PRO A 80 3.76 8.74 -20.85
N ALA A 81 2.46 9.01 -21.03
CA ALA A 81 1.49 7.96 -21.26
C ALA A 81 1.87 7.17 -22.52
N THR A 82 1.99 5.86 -22.38
CA THR A 82 2.31 4.93 -23.47
C THR A 82 1.30 3.81 -23.50
N THR A 83 1.13 3.18 -24.67
CA THR A 83 0.35 1.95 -24.77
C THR A 83 1.23 0.79 -24.36
N ARG A 84 0.76 0.00 -23.39
CA ARG A 84 1.46 -1.22 -22.95
C ARG A 84 0.67 -2.44 -23.38
N GLU A 85 1.31 -3.30 -24.16
CA GLU A 85 0.82 -4.65 -24.38
C GLU A 85 1.17 -5.51 -23.16
N THR A 86 0.17 -6.17 -22.60
CA THR A 86 0.36 -7.13 -21.49
C THR A 86 -0.12 -8.48 -21.95
N PHE A 87 0.76 -9.47 -21.85
CA PHE A 87 0.41 -10.84 -22.21
C PHE A 87 -0.54 -11.44 -21.18
N ASN A 88 -1.70 -11.93 -21.63
CA ASN A 88 -2.64 -12.62 -20.75
C ASN A 88 -2.20 -14.07 -20.54
N THR A 89 -1.19 -14.24 -19.68
CA THR A 89 -0.59 -15.53 -19.36
C THR A 89 -1.61 -16.56 -18.87
N LYS A 90 -2.64 -16.12 -18.12
CA LYS A 90 -3.65 -17.02 -17.56
C LYS A 90 -4.49 -17.66 -18.66
N THR A 91 -5.03 -16.84 -19.57
CA THR A 91 -5.82 -17.32 -20.71
C THR A 91 -4.94 -18.15 -21.64
N PHE A 92 -3.73 -17.67 -21.97
CA PHE A 92 -2.82 -18.39 -22.85
C PHE A 92 -2.42 -19.77 -22.30
N LYS A 93 -2.17 -19.89 -20.99
CA LYS A 93 -1.87 -21.17 -20.35
C LYS A 93 -3.04 -22.16 -20.43
N SER A 94 -4.28 -21.67 -20.40
CA SER A 94 -5.49 -22.48 -20.54
C SER A 94 -5.70 -22.96 -21.98
N ASP A 95 -5.56 -22.05 -22.93
CA ASP A 95 -5.91 -22.31 -24.34
C ASP A 95 -4.77 -23.00 -25.11
N HIS A 96 -3.51 -22.75 -24.69
CA HIS A 96 -2.30 -23.28 -25.32
C HIS A 96 -1.32 -23.86 -24.27
N PRO A 97 -1.72 -24.93 -23.55
CA PRO A 97 -0.93 -25.48 -22.45
C PRO A 97 0.45 -26.01 -22.86
N GLU A 98 0.55 -26.64 -24.04
CA GLU A 98 1.82 -27.21 -24.52
C GLU A 98 2.81 -26.12 -24.89
N THR A 99 2.38 -25.10 -25.65
CA THR A 99 3.21 -23.94 -25.98
C THR A 99 3.63 -23.19 -24.72
N TYR A 100 2.73 -23.02 -23.74
CA TYR A 100 3.09 -22.38 -22.48
C TYR A 100 4.23 -23.13 -21.74
N ARG A 101 4.18 -24.47 -21.72
CA ARG A 101 5.22 -25.29 -21.06
C ARG A 101 6.58 -25.17 -21.73
N GLU A 102 6.63 -25.00 -23.05
CA GLU A 102 7.88 -24.89 -23.80
C GLU A 102 8.65 -23.59 -23.48
N TYR A 103 7.93 -22.49 -23.22
CA TYR A 103 8.55 -21.17 -23.06
C TYR A 103 8.55 -20.64 -21.62
N VAL A 104 7.85 -21.28 -20.68
CA VAL A 104 7.83 -20.81 -19.29
C VAL A 104 9.18 -21.04 -18.62
N LYS A 105 9.79 -19.95 -18.13
CA LYS A 105 10.93 -20.04 -17.22
C LYS A 105 10.41 -20.21 -15.79
N VAL A 106 10.73 -21.35 -15.18
CA VAL A 106 10.50 -21.59 -13.76
C VAL A 106 11.72 -21.14 -12.97
N SER A 107 11.51 -20.43 -11.86
CA SER A 107 12.58 -20.04 -10.94
C SER A 107 12.04 -20.07 -9.52
N ASP A 108 12.84 -20.58 -8.61
CA ASP A 108 12.49 -20.59 -7.19
C ASP A 108 12.60 -19.17 -6.64
N VAL A 109 11.58 -18.76 -5.90
CA VAL A 109 11.53 -17.45 -5.24
C VAL A 109 11.52 -17.67 -3.73
N ALA A 110 12.27 -16.83 -3.01
CA ALA A 110 12.27 -16.86 -1.56
C ALA A 110 10.90 -16.46 -0.99
N ASP A 111 10.60 -16.94 0.21
CA ASP A 111 9.39 -16.56 0.94
C ASP A 111 9.35 -15.03 1.13
N SER A 112 8.17 -14.44 0.89
CA SER A 112 7.94 -13.01 1.11
C SER A 112 6.60 -12.78 1.81
N ILE A 113 6.58 -11.82 2.73
CA ILE A 113 5.36 -11.39 3.42
C ILE A 113 4.76 -10.22 2.65
N ARG A 114 3.48 -10.31 2.28
CA ARG A 114 2.73 -9.24 1.62
C ARG A 114 1.76 -8.60 2.60
N LEU A 115 2.02 -7.35 2.99
CA LEU A 115 1.07 -6.53 3.72
C LEU A 115 0.11 -5.84 2.72
N THR A 116 -1.20 -6.04 2.89
CA THR A 116 -2.23 -5.38 2.07
C THR A 116 -3.14 -4.56 2.99
N LYS A 117 -3.20 -3.23 2.80
CA LYS A 117 -4.19 -2.39 3.49
C LYS A 117 -5.58 -2.77 2.97
N LEU A 118 -6.39 -3.38 3.81
CA LEU A 118 -7.80 -3.64 3.50
C LEU A 118 -8.55 -2.30 3.52
N LYS A 119 -9.40 -2.06 2.52
CA LYS A 119 -10.38 -0.96 2.58
C LYS A 119 -11.46 -1.39 3.57
N SER A 120 -11.30 -1.07 4.86
CA SER A 120 -12.43 -1.11 5.78
C SER A 120 -13.44 -0.05 5.31
N LYS A 121 -14.71 -0.46 5.10
CA LYS A 121 -15.83 0.47 5.30
C LYS A 121 -15.67 1.01 6.73
N ASN A 122 -16.10 2.24 7.03
CA ASN A 122 -16.10 2.77 8.40
C ASN A 122 -16.61 1.72 9.38
N THR A 123 -15.70 0.98 10.00
CA THR A 123 -15.96 -0.08 10.95
C THR A 123 -15.06 0.32 12.09
N GLU A 124 -15.71 0.77 13.15
CA GLU A 124 -15.03 1.18 14.36
C GLU A 124 -14.37 -0.07 14.96
N ILE A 125 -13.25 0.09 15.67
CA ILE A 125 -12.57 -1.05 16.31
C ILE A 125 -13.53 -1.81 17.26
N SER A 126 -14.51 -1.11 17.83
CA SER A 126 -15.60 -1.66 18.64
C SER A 126 -16.40 -2.77 17.93
N ASP A 127 -16.51 -2.73 16.60
CA ASP A 127 -17.25 -3.73 15.83
C ASP A 127 -16.44 -5.02 15.57
N VAL A 128 -15.13 -5.01 15.84
CA VAL A 128 -14.21 -6.14 15.56
C VAL A 128 -13.90 -6.96 16.81
N ILE A 129 -14.11 -6.40 18.01
CA ILE A 129 -13.77 -7.02 19.30
C ILE A 129 -14.99 -7.71 19.96
N SER A 130 -16.17 -7.68 19.33
CA SER A 130 -17.41 -8.22 19.91
C SER A 130 -17.80 -9.65 19.49
N ASP A 131 -16.92 -10.40 18.82
CA ASP A 131 -17.11 -11.84 18.50
C ASP A 131 -15.96 -12.70 19.04
#